data_AF-A0AA37EIZ9-F1
#
_entry.id   AF-A0AA37EIZ9-F1
#
_cell.length_a   1.000
_cell.length_b   1.000
_cell.length_c   1.000
_cell.angle_alpha   90.00
_cell.angle_beta   90.00
_cell.angle_gamma   90.00
#
_symmetry.space_group_name_H-M   'P 1'
#
loop_
_entity.id
_entity.type
_entity.pdbx_description
1 polymer ?
#
loop_
_entity_poly.entity_id
_entity_poly.type
_entity_poly.pdbx_seq_one_letter_code
_entity_poly.pdbx_strand_id
1 'polypeptide(L)'
;GKQAWPGENDLASQRPDLLEQWHPTKNLPIIPERVTVGSHFKAWWVCEQGHEWRAVVESRTLGGTGCPVCTNRVLLRGTNDLASTHPELTKQWHPTKNGALTPRDVVAGNSRKVWWQCEKGHVWQASVAARACGGAGCPVCAGHKALPDFNDLATLAPEIAAQWHPTLNGPLTLEQVTAGSRRTAWWKCPSGHIWKAIIYSRAGP
;
A
#
# COMPACT_ATOMS: atom_id res chain seq x y z
N GLY A 1 -6.67 -3.13 -41.43
CA GLY A 1 -5.80 -3.95 -40.55
C GLY A 1 -5.20 -5.08 -41.39
N LYS A 2 -4.04 -5.63 -40.99
CA LYS A 2 -3.42 -6.77 -41.68
C LYS A 2 -4.32 -8.00 -41.58
N GLN A 3 -4.47 -8.74 -42.69
CA GLN A 3 -5.21 -10.01 -42.73
C GLN A 3 -4.51 -11.08 -41.88
N ALA A 4 -5.30 -11.88 -41.16
CA ALA A 4 -4.82 -13.04 -40.43
C ALA A 4 -4.73 -14.25 -41.38
N TRP A 5 -3.59 -14.93 -41.35
CA TRP A 5 -3.30 -16.16 -42.08
C TRP A 5 -3.04 -17.26 -41.06
N PRO A 6 -3.98 -18.23 -40.92
CA PRO A 6 -3.82 -19.35 -40.00
C PRO A 6 -2.51 -20.11 -40.24
N GLY A 7 -1.75 -20.36 -39.17
CA GLY A 7 -0.45 -21.03 -39.21
C GLY A 7 0.74 -20.09 -39.37
N GLU A 8 0.52 -18.79 -39.61
CA GLU A 8 1.60 -17.82 -39.88
C GLU A 8 1.57 -16.64 -38.90
N ASN A 9 0.56 -15.78 -39.02
CA ASN A 9 0.51 -14.49 -38.30
C ASN A 9 -0.71 -14.30 -37.40
N ASP A 10 -1.49 -15.37 -37.22
CA ASP A 10 -2.65 -15.41 -36.34
C ASP A 10 -2.27 -15.57 -34.87
N LEU A 11 -3.24 -15.31 -33.99
CA LEU A 11 -3.08 -15.32 -32.55
C LEU A 11 -2.75 -16.71 -32.02
N ALA A 12 -3.38 -17.77 -32.55
CA ALA A 12 -3.17 -19.13 -32.09
C ALA A 12 -1.74 -19.60 -32.36
N SER A 13 -1.22 -19.30 -33.55
CA SER A 13 0.14 -19.69 -33.93
C SER A 13 1.21 -18.89 -33.18
N GLN A 14 1.03 -17.58 -33.00
CA GLN A 14 2.08 -16.74 -32.40
C GLN A 14 2.03 -16.66 -30.87
N ARG A 15 0.86 -16.84 -30.26
CA ARG A 15 0.64 -16.73 -28.81
C ARG A 15 -0.24 -17.85 -28.27
N PRO A 16 0.18 -19.12 -28.40
CA PRO A 16 -0.57 -20.26 -27.89
C PRO A 16 -0.79 -20.18 -26.38
N ASP A 17 0.12 -19.55 -25.65
CA ASP A 17 0.03 -19.27 -24.20
C ASP A 17 -1.21 -18.44 -23.81
N LEU A 18 -1.82 -17.73 -24.77
CA LEU A 18 -2.98 -16.88 -24.54
C LEU A 18 -4.31 -17.52 -24.91
N LEU A 19 -4.30 -18.73 -25.50
CA LEU A 19 -5.53 -19.38 -25.94
C LEU A 19 -6.40 -19.84 -24.77
N GLU A 20 -5.77 -20.27 -23.67
CA GLU A 20 -6.48 -20.57 -22.42
C GLU A 20 -7.19 -19.35 -21.84
N GLN A 21 -6.74 -18.15 -22.21
CA GLN A 21 -7.36 -16.91 -21.78
C GLN A 21 -8.36 -16.35 -22.80
N TRP A 22 -8.49 -16.93 -23.99
CA TRP A 22 -9.52 -16.53 -24.95
C TRP A 22 -10.88 -16.98 -24.45
N HIS A 23 -11.82 -16.05 -24.29
CA HIS A 23 -13.12 -16.40 -23.73
C HIS A 23 -13.86 -17.41 -24.64
N PRO A 24 -14.35 -18.56 -24.10
CA PRO A 24 -14.83 -19.68 -24.91
C PRO A 24 -16.09 -19.36 -25.75
N THR A 25 -16.97 -18.49 -25.25
CA THR A 25 -18.26 -18.18 -25.91
C THR A 25 -18.42 -16.72 -26.35
N LYS A 26 -17.88 -15.75 -25.62
CA LYS A 26 -18.15 -14.31 -25.85
C LYS A 26 -17.47 -13.70 -27.08
N ASN A 27 -16.54 -14.41 -27.70
CA ASN A 27 -15.90 -13.97 -28.94
C ASN A 27 -16.54 -14.58 -30.19
N LEU A 28 -17.46 -15.55 -30.05
CA LEU A 28 -18.06 -16.23 -31.19
C LEU A 28 -18.77 -15.24 -32.13
N PRO A 29 -18.65 -15.41 -33.46
CA PRO A 29 -17.99 -16.51 -34.18
C PRO A 29 -16.49 -16.27 -34.47
N ILE A 30 -15.86 -15.28 -33.85
CA ILE A 30 -14.44 -14.97 -34.06
C ILE A 30 -13.58 -15.93 -33.24
N ILE A 31 -12.69 -16.64 -33.94
CA ILE A 31 -11.72 -17.58 -33.36
C ILE A 31 -10.30 -16.98 -33.44
N PRO A 32 -9.37 -17.41 -32.57
CA PRO A 32 -7.99 -16.89 -32.53
C PRO A 32 -7.25 -16.94 -33.88
N GLU A 33 -7.50 -17.97 -34.71
CA GLU A 33 -6.88 -18.17 -36.02
C GLU A 33 -7.29 -17.09 -37.06
N ARG A 34 -8.34 -16.31 -36.75
CA ARG A 34 -8.84 -15.22 -37.61
C ARG A 34 -8.40 -13.83 -37.14
N VAL A 35 -7.51 -13.76 -36.15
CA VAL A 35 -7.09 -12.50 -35.52
C VAL A 35 -5.58 -12.45 -35.43
N THR A 36 -4.96 -11.37 -35.88
CA THR A 36 -3.50 -11.18 -35.72
C THR A 36 -3.15 -10.67 -34.32
N VAL A 37 -1.92 -10.94 -33.85
CA VAL A 37 -1.47 -10.45 -32.53
C VAL A 37 -1.49 -8.93 -32.41
N GLY A 38 -1.32 -8.17 -33.50
CA GLY A 38 -1.41 -6.70 -33.53
C GLY A 38 -2.81 -6.15 -33.80
N SER A 39 -3.85 -6.97 -33.66
CA SER A 39 -5.22 -6.54 -33.97
C SER A 39 -5.77 -5.55 -32.95
N HIS A 40 -6.44 -4.50 -33.44
CA HIS A 40 -7.23 -3.58 -32.60
C HIS A 40 -8.60 -4.14 -32.21
N PHE A 41 -8.90 -5.40 -32.55
CA PHE A 41 -10.13 -6.08 -32.13
C PHE A 41 -10.22 -6.15 -30.60
N LYS A 42 -11.38 -5.79 -30.05
CA LYS A 42 -11.67 -5.87 -28.60
C LYS A 42 -12.26 -7.23 -28.27
N ALA A 43 -11.40 -8.19 -27.94
CA ALA A 43 -11.78 -9.53 -27.52
C ALA A 43 -12.15 -9.57 -26.03
N TRP A 44 -12.98 -10.56 -25.69
CA TRP A 44 -13.20 -11.01 -24.32
C TRP A 44 -12.14 -12.03 -23.93
N TRP A 45 -11.62 -11.85 -22.73
CA TRP A 45 -10.63 -12.71 -22.11
C TRP A 45 -11.15 -13.22 -20.78
N VAL A 46 -10.65 -14.37 -20.34
CA VAL A 46 -10.90 -14.97 -19.04
C VAL A 46 -9.58 -15.42 -18.44
N CYS A 47 -9.38 -15.31 -17.13
CA CYS A 47 -8.18 -15.84 -16.47
C CYS A 47 -8.53 -17.11 -15.71
N GLU A 48 -7.50 -17.81 -15.21
CA GLU A 48 -7.66 -19.03 -14.41
C GLU A 48 -8.56 -18.84 -13.18
N GLN A 49 -8.63 -17.62 -12.64
CA GLN A 49 -9.51 -17.27 -11.51
C GLN A 49 -10.95 -16.95 -11.94
N GLY A 50 -11.29 -17.15 -13.21
CA GLY A 50 -12.63 -16.91 -13.77
C GLY A 50 -12.96 -15.43 -14.00
N HIS A 51 -12.03 -14.50 -13.79
CA HIS A 51 -12.30 -13.09 -14.08
C HIS A 51 -12.35 -12.87 -15.59
N GLU A 52 -13.45 -12.30 -16.04
CA GLU A 52 -13.65 -11.95 -17.44
C GLU A 52 -13.39 -10.47 -17.66
N TRP A 53 -12.66 -10.13 -18.72
CA TRP A 53 -12.43 -8.73 -19.10
C TRP A 53 -12.38 -8.54 -20.60
N ARG A 54 -12.60 -7.31 -21.04
CA ARG A 54 -12.52 -6.94 -22.45
C ARG A 54 -11.28 -6.09 -22.70
N ALA A 55 -10.45 -6.49 -23.66
CA ALA A 55 -9.23 -5.78 -24.01
C ALA A 55 -8.95 -5.86 -25.51
N VAL A 56 -8.23 -4.88 -26.03
CA VAL A 56 -7.69 -4.93 -27.38
C VAL A 56 -6.67 -6.06 -27.46
N VAL A 57 -6.73 -6.86 -28.53
CA VAL A 57 -5.83 -8.02 -28.72
C VAL A 57 -4.37 -7.58 -28.67
N GLU A 58 -3.99 -6.54 -29.42
CA GLU A 58 -2.64 -5.94 -29.37
C GLU A 58 -2.16 -5.60 -27.96
N SER A 59 -3.01 -5.00 -27.13
CA SER A 59 -2.64 -4.65 -25.75
C SER A 59 -2.44 -5.89 -24.86
N ARG A 60 -3.18 -6.98 -25.13
CA ARG A 60 -3.05 -8.24 -24.38
C ARG A 60 -1.82 -9.03 -24.83
N THR A 61 -1.55 -9.05 -26.13
CA THR A 61 -0.48 -9.85 -26.76
C THR A 61 0.85 -9.10 -26.68
N LEU A 62 0.99 -7.98 -27.39
CA LEU A 62 2.24 -7.21 -27.50
C LEU A 62 2.46 -6.32 -26.28
N GLY A 63 1.38 -5.75 -25.73
CA GLY A 63 1.45 -4.92 -24.53
C GLY A 63 1.56 -5.70 -23.21
N GLY A 64 1.38 -7.03 -23.21
CA GLY A 64 1.48 -7.88 -22.03
C GLY A 64 0.45 -7.60 -20.92
N THR A 65 -0.63 -6.86 -21.21
CA THR A 65 -1.61 -6.49 -20.18
C THR A 65 -2.45 -7.70 -19.75
N GLY A 66 -2.36 -8.11 -18.48
CA GLY A 66 -3.14 -9.23 -17.95
C GLY A 66 -4.51 -8.83 -17.37
N CYS A 67 -5.13 -9.77 -16.66
CA CYS A 67 -6.39 -9.56 -15.96
C CYS A 67 -6.33 -8.31 -15.04
N PRO A 68 -7.23 -7.33 -15.21
CA PRO A 68 -7.20 -6.09 -14.45
C PRO A 68 -7.60 -6.29 -12.98
N VAL A 69 -8.36 -7.35 -12.66
CA VAL A 69 -8.69 -7.73 -11.28
C VAL A 69 -7.47 -8.31 -10.58
N CYS A 70 -6.81 -9.30 -11.18
CA CYS A 70 -5.60 -9.92 -10.59
C CYS A 70 -4.46 -8.92 -10.38
N THR A 71 -4.40 -7.88 -11.20
CA THR A 71 -3.39 -6.80 -11.10
C THR A 71 -3.84 -5.60 -10.27
N ASN A 72 -4.99 -5.69 -9.58
CA ASN A 72 -5.56 -4.63 -8.73
C ASN A 72 -5.82 -3.30 -9.48
N ARG A 73 -5.94 -3.32 -10.80
CA ARG A 73 -6.32 -2.15 -11.62
C ARG A 73 -7.83 -1.93 -11.63
N VAL A 74 -8.61 -3.01 -11.46
CA VAL A 74 -10.05 -2.99 -11.30
C VAL A 74 -10.42 -3.68 -10.00
N LEU A 75 -11.26 -3.04 -9.19
CA LEU A 75 -11.81 -3.60 -7.97
C LEU A 75 -12.94 -4.58 -8.28
N LEU A 76 -12.86 -5.77 -7.70
CA LEU A 76 -13.93 -6.76 -7.65
C LEU A 76 -14.16 -7.14 -6.18
N ARG A 77 -15.31 -6.71 -5.64
CA ARG A 77 -15.71 -7.01 -4.26
C ARG A 77 -15.85 -8.51 -4.05
N GLY A 78 -15.40 -8.99 -2.90
CA GLY A 78 -15.31 -10.41 -2.57
C GLY A 78 -14.00 -11.04 -3.03
N THR A 79 -13.28 -10.43 -3.98
CA THR A 79 -12.06 -11.01 -4.56
C THR A 79 -10.81 -10.25 -4.13
N ASN A 80 -10.64 -9.02 -4.60
CA ASN A 80 -9.39 -8.26 -4.46
C ASN A 80 -9.55 -6.97 -3.64
N ASP A 81 -10.72 -6.77 -3.04
CA ASP A 81 -10.90 -5.70 -2.08
C ASP A 81 -10.08 -5.95 -0.80
N LEU A 82 -9.84 -4.87 -0.05
CA LEU A 82 -9.02 -4.92 1.16
C LEU A 82 -9.68 -5.79 2.23
N ALA A 83 -11.01 -5.87 2.29
CA ALA A 83 -11.68 -6.73 3.28
C ALA A 83 -11.46 -8.21 3.00
N SER A 84 -11.51 -8.62 1.72
CA SER A 84 -11.21 -9.99 1.31
C SER A 84 -9.73 -10.35 1.47
N THR A 85 -8.82 -9.45 1.10
CA THR A 85 -7.38 -9.77 1.02
C THR A 85 -6.60 -9.48 2.30
N HIS A 86 -7.05 -8.52 3.12
CA HIS A 86 -6.37 -8.07 4.34
C HIS A 86 -7.36 -7.84 5.50
N PRO A 87 -8.05 -8.90 5.96
CA PRO A 87 -9.06 -8.77 7.02
C PRO A 87 -8.51 -8.13 8.30
N GLU A 88 -7.26 -8.37 8.66
CA GLU A 88 -6.61 -7.74 9.82
C GLU A 88 -6.47 -6.22 9.71
N LEU A 89 -6.34 -5.68 8.50
CA LEU A 89 -6.32 -4.22 8.30
C LEU A 89 -7.71 -3.60 8.45
N THR A 90 -8.78 -4.35 8.18
CA THR A 90 -10.15 -3.84 8.36
C THR A 90 -10.46 -3.51 9.81
N LYS A 91 -9.89 -4.26 10.75
CA LYS A 91 -9.99 -4.01 12.20
C LYS A 91 -9.39 -2.65 12.59
N GLN A 92 -8.48 -2.13 11.77
CA GLN A 92 -7.83 -0.84 11.97
C GLN A 92 -8.44 0.28 11.13
N TRP A 93 -9.50 0.02 10.37
CA TRP A 93 -10.20 1.05 9.62
C TRP A 93 -10.92 1.99 10.59
N HIS A 94 -10.71 3.30 10.48
CA HIS A 94 -11.37 4.22 11.40
C HIS A 94 -12.90 4.19 11.19
N PRO A 95 -13.72 4.08 12.25
CA PRO A 95 -15.16 3.84 12.13
C PRO A 95 -15.95 4.94 11.43
N THR A 96 -15.60 6.22 11.63
CA THR A 96 -16.40 7.35 11.12
C THR A 96 -15.67 8.34 10.20
N LYS A 97 -14.33 8.43 10.25
CA LYS A 97 -13.56 9.46 9.54
C LYS A 97 -13.38 9.22 8.03
N ASN A 98 -13.75 8.05 7.53
CA ASN A 98 -13.64 7.71 6.10
C ASN A 98 -14.95 7.96 5.31
N GLY A 99 -15.97 8.53 5.95
CA GLY A 99 -17.26 8.79 5.32
C GLY A 99 -17.91 7.49 4.83
N ALA A 100 -18.36 7.47 3.58
CA ALA A 100 -18.97 6.30 2.96
C ALA A 100 -17.95 5.25 2.47
N LEU A 101 -16.65 5.54 2.51
CA LEU A 101 -15.62 4.61 2.00
C LEU A 101 -15.41 3.46 2.98
N THR A 102 -15.56 2.24 2.49
CA THR A 102 -15.34 1.01 3.26
C THR A 102 -14.11 0.24 2.78
N PRO A 103 -13.58 -0.72 3.56
CA PRO A 103 -12.54 -1.62 3.09
C PRO A 103 -12.94 -2.45 1.84
N ARG A 104 -14.24 -2.57 1.53
CA ARG A 104 -14.72 -3.25 0.32
C ARG A 104 -14.63 -2.37 -0.94
N ASP A 105 -14.26 -1.11 -0.80
CA ASP A 105 -14.22 -0.11 -1.88
C ASP A 105 -12.79 0.21 -2.35
N VAL A 106 -11.79 -0.48 -1.80
CA VAL A 106 -10.38 -0.24 -2.08
C VAL A 106 -9.64 -1.56 -2.25
N VAL A 107 -8.66 -1.56 -3.14
CA VAL A 107 -7.69 -2.66 -3.30
C VAL A 107 -6.42 -2.36 -2.48
N ALA A 108 -5.64 -3.40 -2.17
CA ALA A 108 -4.39 -3.27 -1.42
C ALA A 108 -3.42 -2.23 -2.03
N GLY A 109 -3.31 -2.15 -3.36
CA GLY A 109 -2.42 -1.21 -4.05
C GLY A 109 -2.90 0.25 -4.11
N ASN A 110 -4.03 0.61 -3.49
CA ASN A 110 -4.60 1.95 -3.62
C ASN A 110 -3.77 3.01 -2.85
N SER A 111 -3.36 4.09 -3.54
CA SER A 111 -2.56 5.18 -2.95
C SER A 111 -3.37 6.19 -2.13
N ARG A 112 -4.71 6.09 -2.12
CA ARG A 112 -5.60 6.95 -1.34
C ARG A 112 -5.27 6.88 0.15
N LYS A 113 -5.03 8.04 0.76
CA LYS A 113 -4.90 8.20 2.21
C LYS A 113 -6.28 8.08 2.87
N VAL A 114 -6.36 7.22 3.87
CA VAL A 114 -7.55 7.01 4.70
C VAL A 114 -7.17 7.09 6.17
N TRP A 115 -8.16 7.24 7.03
CA TRP A 115 -8.00 7.25 8.47
C TRP A 115 -7.98 5.83 9.01
N TRP A 116 -6.99 5.57 9.86
CA TRP A 116 -6.81 4.32 10.57
C TRP A 116 -6.86 4.57 12.07
N GLN A 117 -7.22 3.54 12.82
CA GLN A 117 -7.21 3.52 14.27
C GLN A 117 -6.64 2.18 14.74
N CYS A 118 -5.65 2.19 15.63
CA CYS A 118 -5.14 0.94 16.21
C CYS A 118 -5.95 0.57 17.45
N GLU A 119 -5.72 -0.64 17.96
CA GLU A 119 -6.40 -1.16 19.17
C GLU A 119 -6.18 -0.28 20.41
N LYS A 120 -5.05 0.44 20.48
CA LYS A 120 -4.77 1.43 21.54
C LYS A 120 -5.49 2.78 21.35
N GLY A 121 -6.32 2.91 20.31
CA GLY A 121 -7.10 4.12 20.03
C GLY A 121 -6.35 5.23 19.28
N HIS A 122 -5.06 5.06 18.96
CA HIS A 122 -4.34 6.07 18.18
C HIS A 122 -4.90 6.20 16.77
N VAL A 123 -5.14 7.42 16.33
CA VAL A 123 -5.70 7.71 15.00
C VAL A 123 -4.63 8.36 14.12
N TRP A 124 -4.49 7.86 12.89
CA TRP A 124 -3.55 8.42 11.91
C TRP A 124 -4.04 8.27 10.47
N GLN A 125 -3.42 9.01 9.54
CA GLN A 125 -3.65 8.84 8.11
C GLN A 125 -2.49 8.09 7.45
N ALA A 126 -2.81 7.14 6.59
CA ALA A 126 -1.85 6.45 5.73
C ALA A 126 -2.56 5.99 4.46
N SER A 127 -1.82 5.81 3.36
CA SER A 127 -2.39 5.19 2.16
C SER A 127 -2.68 3.71 2.40
N VAL A 128 -3.67 3.17 1.70
CA VAL A 128 -3.98 1.73 1.75
C VAL A 128 -2.77 0.90 1.31
N ALA A 129 -2.07 1.32 0.25
CA ALA A 129 -0.84 0.69 -0.22
C ALA A 129 0.28 0.65 0.82
N ALA A 130 0.52 1.75 1.56
CA ALA A 130 1.55 1.77 2.60
C ALA A 130 1.27 0.77 3.73
N ARG A 131 -0.02 0.51 3.99
CA ARG A 131 -0.49 -0.43 5.01
C ARG A 131 -0.45 -1.88 4.52
N ALA A 132 -1.06 -2.15 3.37
CA ALA A 132 -1.24 -3.50 2.83
C ALA A 132 0.05 -4.06 2.24
N CYS A 133 0.81 -3.25 1.49
CA CYS A 133 2.04 -3.71 0.83
C CYS A 133 3.30 -3.31 1.60
N GLY A 134 3.30 -2.13 2.24
CA GLY A 134 4.47 -1.60 2.94
C GLY A 134 4.62 -2.04 4.40
N GLY A 135 3.59 -2.65 5.00
CA GLY A 135 3.60 -3.09 6.41
C GLY A 135 3.65 -1.95 7.43
N ALA A 136 3.42 -0.69 7.02
CA ALA A 136 3.55 0.45 7.92
C ALA A 136 2.51 0.40 9.05
N GLY A 137 2.95 0.41 10.31
CA GLY A 137 2.08 0.31 11.48
C GLY A 137 1.49 1.64 11.96
N CYS A 138 0.93 1.63 13.17
CA CYS A 138 0.60 2.85 13.88
C CYS A 138 1.90 3.62 14.21
N PRO A 139 2.05 4.89 13.82
CA PRO A 139 3.31 5.62 14.02
C PRO A 139 3.60 5.90 15.49
N VAL A 140 2.57 5.95 16.34
CA VAL A 140 2.74 6.09 17.80
C VAL A 140 3.24 4.78 18.40
N CYS A 141 2.57 3.65 18.10
CA CYS A 141 3.00 2.34 18.61
C CYS A 141 4.41 1.96 18.13
N ALA A 142 4.80 2.36 16.93
CA ALA A 142 6.15 2.13 16.38
C ALA A 142 7.19 3.16 16.87
N GLY A 143 6.81 4.14 17.69
CA GLY A 143 7.74 5.15 18.22
C GLY A 143 8.20 6.20 17.20
N HIS A 144 7.60 6.25 16.00
CA HIS A 144 7.91 7.25 14.97
C HIS A 144 7.21 8.59 15.19
N LYS A 145 6.16 8.62 16.00
CA LYS A 145 5.46 9.82 16.43
C LYS A 145 5.32 9.81 17.94
N ALA A 146 5.75 10.90 18.59
CA ALA A 146 5.51 11.13 20.00
C ALA A 146 4.03 11.45 20.27
N LEU A 147 3.53 10.91 21.37
CA LEU A 147 2.25 11.18 21.98
C LEU A 147 2.52 11.45 23.46
N PRO A 148 2.18 12.66 23.96
CA PRO A 148 2.33 13.00 25.36
C PRO A 148 1.64 11.98 26.28
N ASP A 149 2.24 11.74 27.43
CA ASP A 149 1.78 10.82 28.47
C ASP A 149 1.69 9.35 28.02
N PHE A 150 2.30 9.00 26.88
CA PHE A 150 2.26 7.64 26.33
C PHE A 150 3.62 7.12 25.89
N ASN A 151 4.26 7.76 24.90
CA ASN A 151 5.55 7.31 24.37
C ASN A 151 6.58 8.43 24.19
N ASP A 152 6.27 9.62 24.69
CA ASP A 152 7.20 10.73 24.70
C ASP A 152 8.35 10.48 25.70
N LEU A 153 9.43 11.26 25.54
CA LEU A 153 10.66 11.09 26.29
C LEU A 153 10.50 11.46 27.77
N ALA A 154 9.67 12.45 28.10
CA ALA A 154 9.42 12.83 29.50
C ALA A 154 8.74 11.69 30.25
N THR A 155 7.76 11.03 29.61
CA THR A 155 7.02 9.91 30.19
C THR A 155 7.87 8.65 30.32
N LEU A 156 8.58 8.24 29.25
CA LEU A 156 9.26 6.94 29.23
C LEU A 156 10.70 6.94 29.78
N ALA A 157 11.35 8.10 29.86
CA ALA A 157 12.74 8.19 30.31
C ALA A 157 12.99 9.43 31.18
N PRO A 158 12.35 9.54 32.36
CA PRO A 158 12.40 10.73 33.21
C PRO A 158 13.83 11.10 33.65
N GLU A 159 14.71 10.13 33.90
CA GLU A 159 16.10 10.38 34.28
C GLU A 159 16.93 10.99 33.13
N ILE A 160 16.63 10.61 31.89
CA ILE A 160 17.25 11.20 30.70
C ILE A 160 16.63 12.57 30.41
N ALA A 161 15.32 12.70 30.54
CA ALA A 161 14.60 13.95 30.41
C ALA A 161 15.09 15.02 31.40
N ALA A 162 15.46 14.64 32.62
CA ALA A 162 16.06 15.53 33.62
C ALA A 162 17.40 16.15 33.18
N GLN A 163 18.06 15.53 32.20
CA GLN A 163 19.31 16.03 31.62
C GLN A 163 19.07 16.92 30.39
N TRP A 164 17.83 17.20 30.02
CA TRP A 164 17.51 18.08 28.90
C TRP A 164 17.99 19.50 29.19
N HIS A 165 18.73 20.11 28.27
CA HIS A 165 19.21 21.47 28.48
C HIS A 165 18.02 22.47 28.46
N PRO A 166 17.89 23.37 29.45
CA PRO A 166 16.69 24.20 29.63
C PRO A 166 16.40 25.19 28.48
N THR A 167 17.44 25.69 27.79
CA THR A 167 17.28 26.76 26.78
C THR A 167 17.90 26.49 25.41
N LEU A 168 18.73 25.45 25.25
CA LEU A 168 19.51 25.24 24.02
C LEU A 168 18.79 24.40 22.96
N ASN A 169 17.62 23.84 23.29
CA ASN A 169 16.82 23.01 22.37
C ASN A 169 15.78 23.79 21.56
N GLY A 170 15.72 25.12 21.73
CA GLY A 170 14.79 25.98 20.99
C GLY A 170 13.34 25.52 21.18
N PRO A 171 12.55 25.34 20.09
CA PRO A 171 11.14 24.94 20.19
C PRO A 171 10.95 23.43 20.44
N LEU A 172 12.02 22.63 20.47
CA LEU A 172 11.93 21.20 20.67
C LEU A 172 11.71 20.88 22.15
N THR A 173 10.57 20.25 22.45
CA THR A 173 10.21 19.83 23.81
C THR A 173 10.28 18.31 23.98
N LEU A 174 10.29 17.84 25.23
CA LEU A 174 10.38 16.42 25.58
C LEU A 174 9.14 15.64 25.13
N GLU A 175 7.99 16.30 25.12
CA GLU A 175 6.69 15.73 24.74
C GLU A 175 6.57 15.51 23.22
N GLN A 176 7.48 16.11 22.44
CA GLN A 176 7.52 16.04 20.97
C GLN A 176 8.48 14.96 20.44
N VAL A 177 9.18 14.25 21.32
CA VAL A 177 10.20 13.26 20.94
C VAL A 177 9.99 11.95 21.67
N THR A 178 10.27 10.86 20.98
CA THR A 178 10.32 9.53 21.58
C THR A 178 11.76 9.17 21.94
N ALA A 179 11.95 8.19 22.82
CA ALA A 179 13.26 7.58 23.08
C ALA A 179 13.97 7.07 21.81
N GLY A 180 13.20 6.64 20.80
CA GLY A 180 13.68 6.19 19.49
C GLY A 180 14.16 7.31 18.55
N SER A 181 14.03 8.58 18.95
CA SER A 181 14.24 9.72 18.06
C SER A 181 15.69 9.88 17.63
N ARG A 182 15.92 10.03 16.32
CA ARG A 182 17.25 10.37 15.75
C ARG A 182 17.55 11.87 15.76
N ARG A 183 16.70 12.69 16.40
CA ARG A 183 16.95 14.13 16.56
C ARG A 183 18.08 14.35 17.56
N THR A 184 18.87 15.39 17.31
CA THR A 184 19.94 15.82 18.20
C THR A 184 19.43 16.89 19.16
N ALA A 185 19.78 16.74 20.44
CA ALA A 185 19.46 17.68 21.51
C ALA A 185 20.71 18.07 22.30
N TRP A 186 20.62 19.18 23.00
CA TRP A 186 21.57 19.63 24.00
C TRP A 186 21.16 19.10 25.38
N TRP A 187 22.16 18.66 26.13
CA TRP A 187 22.01 18.03 27.43
C TRP A 187 22.87 18.74 28.47
N LYS A 188 22.48 18.65 29.73
CA LYS A 188 23.22 19.15 30.89
C LYS A 188 23.18 18.10 32.01
N CYS A 189 24.34 17.66 32.49
CA CYS A 189 24.39 16.73 33.62
C CYS A 189 24.28 17.49 34.96
N PRO A 190 24.04 16.79 36.09
CA PRO A 190 24.01 17.42 37.41
C PRO A 190 25.28 18.19 37.77
N SER A 191 26.45 17.73 37.30
CA SER A 191 27.74 18.42 37.47
C SER A 191 27.91 19.67 36.58
N GLY A 192 26.92 19.98 35.73
CA GLY A 192 26.91 21.19 34.91
C GLY A 192 27.55 21.06 33.53
N HIS A 193 28.14 19.92 33.17
CA HIS A 193 28.67 19.70 31.82
C HIS A 193 27.57 19.75 30.78
N ILE A 194 27.85 20.38 29.64
CA ILE A 194 26.91 20.53 28.53
C ILE A 194 27.46 19.80 27.31
N TRP A 195 26.63 18.99 26.66
CA TRP A 195 27.01 18.29 25.43
C TRP A 195 25.83 18.16 24.48
N LYS A 196 26.14 17.84 23.22
CA LYS A 196 25.16 17.62 22.15
C LYS A 196 25.18 16.16 21.75
N ALA A 197 24.03 15.50 21.77
CA ALA A 197 23.91 14.08 21.42
C ALA A 197 22.54 13.76 20.83
N ILE A 198 22.45 12.66 20.08
CA ILE A 198 21.20 12.14 19.54
C ILE A 198 20.36 11.56 20.68
N ILE A 199 19.03 11.74 20.64
CA ILE A 199 18.13 11.24 21.69
C ILE A 199 18.20 9.71 21.80
N TYR A 200 18.17 9.00 20.68
CA TYR A 200 18.30 7.54 20.65
C TYR A 200 19.56 7.01 21.34
N SER A 201 20.71 7.68 21.19
CA SER A 201 21.95 7.23 21.87
C SER A 201 21.94 7.48 23.38
N ARG A 202 20.92 8.19 23.91
CA ARG A 202 20.77 8.52 25.33
C ARG A 202 19.64 7.73 25.99
N ALA A 203 18.54 7.51 25.27
CA ALA A 203 17.30 6.96 25.80
C ALA A 203 16.80 5.72 25.05
N GLY A 204 17.39 5.40 23.90
CA GLY A 204 17.02 4.22 23.13
C GLY A 204 17.34 2.92 23.87
N PRO A 205 16.62 1.82 23.55
CA PRO A 205 17.00 0.48 23.97
C PRO A 205 18.34 0.04 23.38
#